data_AF-A0AAQ4E644-F1
#
_entry.id   AF-A0AAQ4E644-F1
#
_cell.length_a   1.000
_cell.length_b   1.000
_cell.length_c   1.000
_cell.angle_alpha   90.00
_cell.angle_beta   90.00
_cell.angle_gamma   90.00
#
_symmetry.space_group_name_H-M   'P 1'
#
loop_
_entity.id
_entity.type
_entity.pdbx_description
1 polymer ?
#
loop_
_entity_poly.entity_id
_entity_poly.type
_entity_poly.pdbx_seq_one_letter_code
_entity_poly.pdbx_strand_id
1 'polypeptide(L)'
;METVVPQVETDKSFDGYLEDIDGKFKEALKELVPWLLAPENLVVKEINGHKITCEELMKYFRAYAAAFQGGTLPSPKTVLQATVEASNMAAKEKATNFYLNAMNRIPRGDLDKLLESHAELLEETTQLFKRTPKFGDESVSQSYLGALTTDLLMHFERIYKQEEQFFLIEKGKDEQRQRERETERQREEVRQREREIHRVKEEEWALEMESEIESEYETQEAIEQMQLIVSKRQWIRKQNSRLSWASIVIKVISIPIGLYLLIAILRKA
;
A
#
# COMPACT_ATOMS: atom_id res chain seq x y z
N MET A 1 73.85 -68.89 -0.22
CA MET A 1 72.58 -68.20 -0.48
C MET A 1 72.87 -66.71 -0.36
N GLU A 2 73.14 -66.05 -1.47
CA GLU A 2 73.26 -64.59 -1.49
C GLU A 2 71.87 -64.00 -1.34
N THR A 3 71.68 -63.18 -0.30
CA THR A 3 70.51 -62.34 -0.13
C THR A 3 70.62 -61.19 -1.14
N VAL A 4 69.86 -61.28 -2.23
CA VAL A 4 69.67 -60.15 -3.16
C VAL A 4 69.00 -59.03 -2.38
N VAL A 5 69.71 -57.92 -2.19
CA VAL A 5 69.18 -56.72 -1.52
C VAL A 5 68.23 -56.01 -2.51
N PRO A 6 67.01 -55.61 -2.12
CA PRO A 6 66.10 -54.92 -3.02
C PRO A 6 66.68 -53.57 -3.46
N GLN A 7 66.80 -53.37 -4.77
CA GLN A 7 67.53 -52.24 -5.39
C GLN A 7 66.94 -50.86 -5.03
N VAL A 8 65.63 -50.79 -4.72
CA VAL A 8 64.89 -49.55 -4.41
C VAL A 8 65.05 -49.09 -2.95
N GLU A 9 65.22 -50.01 -1.99
CA GLU A 9 65.13 -49.67 -0.56
C GLU A 9 66.26 -48.75 -0.07
N THR A 10 67.40 -48.77 -0.75
CA THR A 10 68.59 -47.99 -0.38
C THR A 10 69.01 -46.96 -1.43
N ASP A 11 68.30 -46.88 -2.57
CA ASP A 11 68.64 -45.99 -3.67
C ASP A 11 67.97 -44.62 -3.52
N LYS A 12 68.79 -43.60 -3.27
CA LYS A 12 68.33 -42.19 -3.16
C LYS A 12 68.00 -41.55 -4.51
N SER A 13 68.33 -42.22 -5.61
CA SER A 13 68.07 -41.77 -6.98
C SER A 13 66.86 -42.43 -7.63
N PHE A 14 66.14 -43.30 -6.90
CA PHE A 14 64.91 -43.89 -7.37
C PHE A 14 63.89 -42.82 -7.77
N ASP A 15 63.42 -42.88 -9.01
CA ASP A 15 62.60 -41.88 -9.68
C ASP A 15 61.16 -42.39 -9.98
N GLY A 16 60.85 -43.60 -9.55
CA GLY A 16 59.51 -44.19 -9.66
C GLY A 16 59.28 -45.07 -10.89
N TYR A 17 60.29 -45.35 -11.73
CA TYR A 17 60.12 -46.29 -12.84
C TYR A 17 59.81 -47.71 -12.38
N LEU A 18 58.84 -48.36 -13.04
CA LEU A 18 58.37 -49.70 -12.67
C LEU A 18 59.39 -50.80 -12.93
N GLU A 19 60.37 -50.57 -13.81
CA GLU A 19 61.40 -51.54 -14.17
C GLU A 19 62.31 -51.85 -12.98
N ASP A 20 62.58 -50.84 -12.16
CA ASP A 20 63.46 -50.92 -11.00
C ASP A 20 62.77 -51.50 -9.76
N ILE A 21 61.44 -51.62 -9.78
CA ILE A 21 60.64 -52.17 -8.68
C ILE A 21 60.59 -53.70 -8.76
N ASP A 22 60.81 -54.33 -7.60
CA ASP A 22 60.73 -55.79 -7.46
C ASP A 22 59.40 -56.35 -8.00
N GLY A 23 59.51 -57.45 -8.75
CA GLY A 23 58.36 -58.08 -9.40
C GLY A 23 57.31 -58.57 -8.41
N LYS A 24 57.70 -59.16 -7.27
CA LYS A 24 56.75 -59.64 -6.26
C LYS A 24 56.05 -58.48 -5.56
N PHE A 25 56.76 -57.38 -5.33
CA PHE A 25 56.16 -56.15 -4.81
C PHE A 25 55.09 -55.61 -5.76
N LYS A 26 55.37 -55.58 -7.08
CA LYS A 26 54.38 -55.16 -8.09
C LYS A 26 53.14 -56.04 -8.09
N GLU A 27 53.29 -57.37 -8.03
CA GLU A 27 52.14 -58.28 -7.97
C GLU A 27 51.33 -58.08 -6.69
N ALA A 28 51.97 -57.91 -5.53
CA ALA A 28 51.27 -57.60 -4.28
C ALA A 28 50.54 -56.25 -4.35
N LEU A 29 51.10 -55.24 -5.03
CA LEU A 29 50.46 -53.93 -5.19
C LEU A 29 49.23 -53.99 -6.10
N LYS A 30 49.25 -54.84 -7.15
CA LYS A 30 48.09 -55.12 -8.01
C LYS A 30 46.94 -55.76 -7.25
N GLU A 31 47.22 -56.49 -6.17
CA GLU A 31 46.19 -57.03 -5.28
C GLU A 31 45.76 -55.99 -4.23
N LEU A 32 46.71 -55.29 -3.59
CA LEU A 32 46.46 -54.35 -2.50
C LEU A 32 45.64 -53.14 -2.93
N VAL A 33 45.96 -52.53 -4.07
CA VAL A 33 45.31 -51.28 -4.48
C VAL A 33 43.81 -51.49 -4.75
N PRO A 34 43.37 -52.50 -5.53
CA PRO A 34 41.95 -52.83 -5.65
C PRO A 34 41.33 -53.26 -4.31
N TRP A 35 42.06 -54.01 -3.49
CA TRP A 35 41.55 -54.40 -2.17
C TRP A 35 41.21 -53.19 -1.27
N LEU A 36 41.96 -52.08 -1.38
CA LEU A 36 41.69 -50.84 -0.63
C LEU A 36 40.70 -49.90 -1.33
N LEU A 37 40.79 -49.75 -2.65
CA LEU A 37 40.18 -48.63 -3.39
C LEU A 37 39.12 -49.06 -4.42
N ALA A 38 38.88 -50.36 -4.60
CA ALA A 38 37.78 -50.81 -5.45
C ALA A 38 36.43 -50.28 -4.90
N PRO A 39 35.46 -49.94 -5.77
CA PRO A 39 34.20 -49.32 -5.36
C PRO A 39 33.46 -50.06 -4.23
N GLU A 40 33.49 -51.38 -4.25
CA GLU A 40 32.91 -52.28 -3.25
C GLU A 40 33.62 -52.26 -1.90
N ASN A 41 34.88 -51.84 -1.85
CA ASN A 41 35.71 -51.77 -0.64
C ASN A 41 35.77 -50.36 -0.04
N LEU A 42 35.21 -49.35 -0.70
CA LEU A 42 35.19 -47.98 -0.20
C LEU A 42 34.27 -47.85 1.02
N VAL A 43 34.87 -47.59 2.17
CA VAL A 43 34.16 -47.33 3.42
C VAL A 43 33.81 -45.85 3.51
N VAL A 44 32.51 -45.55 3.55
CA VAL A 44 32.02 -44.19 3.82
C VAL A 44 32.47 -43.78 5.21
N LYS A 45 33.04 -42.58 5.34
CA LYS A 45 33.49 -42.09 6.63
C LYS A 45 32.31 -42.01 7.60
N GLU A 46 32.45 -42.69 8.72
CA GLU A 46 31.51 -42.62 9.82
C GLU A 46 32.15 -41.98 11.03
N ILE A 47 31.36 -41.17 11.72
CA ILE A 47 31.72 -40.49 12.95
C ILE A 47 30.54 -40.73 13.91
N ASN A 48 30.79 -41.42 15.03
CA ASN A 48 29.75 -41.89 15.98
C ASN A 48 28.64 -42.74 15.33
N GLY A 49 29.01 -43.65 14.42
CA GLY A 49 28.06 -44.52 13.71
C GLY A 49 27.20 -43.80 12.67
N HIS A 50 27.48 -42.52 12.38
CA HIS A 50 26.78 -41.75 11.35
C HIS A 50 27.70 -41.46 10.18
N LYS A 51 27.21 -41.76 8.97
CA LYS A 51 27.84 -41.39 7.71
C LYS A 51 27.88 -39.87 7.58
N ILE A 52 29.04 -39.32 7.28
CA ILE A 52 29.21 -37.87 7.12
C ILE A 52 29.35 -37.49 5.64
N THR A 53 28.88 -36.29 5.32
CA THR A 53 29.03 -35.65 4.01
C THR A 53 30.39 -34.93 3.88
N CYS A 54 30.78 -34.56 2.66
CA CYS A 54 31.99 -33.77 2.42
C CYS A 54 31.94 -32.39 3.11
N GLU A 55 30.76 -31.77 3.21
CA GLU A 55 30.59 -30.49 3.90
C GLU A 55 30.83 -30.64 5.41
N GLU A 56 30.23 -31.66 6.02
CA GLU A 56 30.43 -31.97 7.45
C GLU A 56 31.88 -32.32 7.75
N LEU A 57 32.53 -33.12 6.88
CA LEU A 57 33.95 -33.45 7.01
C LEU A 57 34.83 -32.19 7.08
N MET A 58 34.55 -31.17 6.26
CA MET A 58 35.27 -29.90 6.32
C MET A 58 35.02 -29.13 7.62
N LYS A 59 33.83 -29.21 8.21
CA LYS A 59 33.53 -28.61 9.53
C LYS A 59 34.36 -29.30 10.62
N TYR A 60 34.39 -30.63 10.64
CA TYR A 60 35.24 -31.40 11.58
C TYR A 60 36.73 -31.09 11.40
N PHE A 61 37.21 -31.01 10.15
CA PHE A 61 38.60 -30.71 9.86
C PHE A 61 39.02 -29.35 10.43
N ARG A 62 38.21 -28.31 10.25
CA ARG A 62 38.47 -26.98 10.82
C ARG A 62 38.47 -26.99 12.35
N ALA A 63 37.52 -27.69 12.96
CA ALA A 63 37.44 -27.81 14.42
C ALA A 63 38.68 -28.51 15.00
N TYR A 64 39.12 -29.62 14.38
CA TYR A 64 40.34 -30.29 14.78
C TYR A 64 41.57 -29.43 14.55
N ALA A 65 41.75 -28.84 13.37
CA ALA A 65 42.88 -27.96 13.09
C ALA A 65 43.02 -26.82 14.12
N ALA A 66 41.90 -26.19 14.50
CA ALA A 66 41.87 -25.16 15.54
C ALA A 66 42.30 -25.71 16.92
N ALA A 67 41.86 -26.91 17.30
CA ALA A 67 42.27 -27.55 18.55
C ALA A 67 43.78 -27.84 18.61
N PHE A 68 44.45 -28.06 17.48
CA PHE A 68 45.90 -28.35 17.40
C PHE A 68 46.79 -27.11 17.19
N GLN A 69 46.25 -25.89 17.09
CA GLN A 69 47.06 -24.68 16.82
C GLN A 69 48.06 -24.30 17.92
N GLY A 70 47.91 -24.83 19.14
CA GLY A 70 48.74 -24.47 20.31
C GLY A 70 50.15 -25.07 20.36
N GLY A 71 50.64 -25.72 19.31
CA GLY A 71 51.99 -26.32 19.25
C GLY A 71 52.24 -27.48 20.22
N THR A 72 51.23 -27.86 21.00
CA THR A 72 51.21 -28.98 21.94
C THR A 72 50.02 -29.87 21.60
N LEU A 73 50.12 -31.16 21.91
CA LEU A 73 49.00 -32.07 21.69
C LEU A 73 47.84 -31.61 22.58
N PRO A 74 46.68 -31.18 22.03
CA PRO A 74 45.53 -30.82 22.83
C PRO A 74 45.12 -32.01 23.68
N SER A 75 44.66 -31.72 24.90
CA SER A 75 44.16 -32.80 25.76
C SER A 75 43.00 -33.52 25.04
N PRO A 76 42.84 -34.84 25.22
CA PRO A 76 41.71 -35.58 24.64
C PRO A 76 40.35 -34.98 24.99
N LYS A 77 40.24 -34.30 26.15
CA LYS A 77 39.04 -33.55 26.56
C LYS A 77 38.75 -32.38 25.62
N THR A 78 39.77 -31.62 25.22
CA THR A 78 39.64 -30.45 24.34
C THR A 78 39.22 -30.86 22.93
N VAL A 79 39.78 -31.94 22.39
CA VAL A 79 39.41 -32.47 21.06
C VAL A 79 37.97 -32.97 21.05
N LEU A 80 37.56 -33.67 22.13
CA LEU A 80 36.18 -34.12 22.29
C LEU A 80 35.22 -32.93 22.36
N GLN A 81 35.54 -31.92 23.16
CA GLN A 81 34.72 -30.71 23.27
C GLN A 81 34.57 -29.97 21.94
N ALA A 82 35.65 -29.82 21.17
CA ALA A 82 35.60 -29.20 19.84
C ALA A 82 34.68 -30.00 18.88
N THR A 83 34.65 -31.33 19.00
CA THR A 83 33.75 -32.19 18.21
C THR A 83 32.29 -31.99 18.61
N VAL A 84 32.02 -31.92 19.92
CA VAL A 84 30.70 -31.61 20.50
C VAL A 84 30.20 -30.27 19.96
N GLU A 85 31.00 -29.22 20.10
CA GLU A 85 30.64 -27.86 19.65
C GLU A 85 30.39 -27.81 18.14
N ALA A 86 31.30 -28.36 17.33
CA ALA A 86 31.17 -28.33 15.87
C ALA A 86 29.90 -29.05 15.38
N SER A 87 29.57 -30.20 15.95
CA SER A 87 28.37 -30.96 15.54
C SER A 87 27.06 -30.26 15.95
N ASN A 88 26.98 -29.74 17.18
CA ASN A 88 25.79 -29.00 17.65
C ASN A 88 25.61 -27.70 16.87
N MET A 89 26.70 -27.01 16.55
CA MET A 89 26.68 -25.79 15.73
C MET A 89 26.22 -26.09 14.29
N ALA A 90 26.70 -27.18 13.68
CA ALA A 90 26.24 -27.59 12.35
C ALA A 90 24.75 -27.96 12.34
N ALA A 91 24.26 -28.63 13.38
CA ALA A 91 22.84 -28.94 13.54
C ALA A 91 21.99 -27.67 13.73
N LYS A 92 22.48 -26.70 14.53
CA LYS A 92 21.84 -25.40 14.73
C LYS A 92 21.73 -24.64 13.40
N GLU A 93 22.83 -24.53 12.66
CA GLU A 93 22.89 -23.84 11.38
C GLU A 93 21.93 -24.46 10.35
N LYS A 94 21.88 -25.80 10.27
CA LYS A 94 20.94 -26.52 9.41
C LYS A 94 19.49 -26.21 9.75
N ALA A 95 19.16 -26.21 11.04
CA ALA A 95 17.81 -25.91 11.53
C ALA A 95 17.43 -24.44 11.26
N THR A 96 18.34 -23.49 11.51
CA THR A 96 18.15 -22.07 11.20
C THR A 96 17.87 -21.86 9.71
N ASN A 97 18.68 -22.46 8.83
CA ASN A 97 18.50 -22.32 7.38
C ASN A 97 17.16 -22.87 6.90
N PHE A 98 16.72 -24.00 7.47
CA PHE A 98 15.38 -24.55 7.19
C PHE A 98 14.28 -23.55 7.56
N TYR A 99 14.30 -23.03 8.79
CA TYR A 99 13.32 -22.07 9.28
C TYR A 99 13.27 -20.80 8.43
N LEU A 100 14.43 -20.17 8.17
CA LEU A 100 14.51 -18.92 7.42
C LEU A 100 13.98 -19.07 5.99
N ASN A 101 14.34 -20.17 5.32
CA ASN A 101 13.86 -20.44 3.97
C ASN A 101 12.35 -20.68 3.91
N ALA A 102 11.79 -21.38 4.90
CA ALA A 102 10.35 -21.61 4.99
C ALA A 102 9.60 -20.31 5.32
N MET A 103 10.11 -19.52 6.28
CA MET A 103 9.51 -18.27 6.71
C MET A 103 9.44 -17.21 5.60
N ASN A 104 10.42 -17.21 4.70
CA ASN A 104 10.46 -16.32 3.54
C ASN A 104 9.44 -16.68 2.44
N ARG A 105 8.89 -17.90 2.46
CA ARG A 105 7.88 -18.36 1.49
C ARG A 105 6.45 -18.11 1.95
N ILE A 106 6.25 -17.73 3.22
CA ILE A 106 4.93 -17.45 3.77
C ILE A 106 4.42 -16.11 3.20
N PRO A 107 3.20 -16.07 2.63
CA PRO A 107 2.59 -14.83 2.18
C PRO A 107 2.48 -13.80 3.32
N ARG A 108 2.82 -12.54 3.02
CA ARG A 108 2.65 -11.40 3.94
C ARG A 108 1.23 -10.85 3.86
N GLY A 109 0.79 -10.16 4.93
CA GLY A 109 -0.52 -9.47 4.96
C GLY A 109 -1.62 -10.11 5.82
N ASP A 110 -1.40 -11.28 6.41
CA ASP A 110 -2.33 -11.92 7.35
C ASP A 110 -1.55 -12.29 8.63
N LEU A 111 -1.72 -11.49 9.69
CA LEU A 111 -0.97 -11.63 10.93
C LEU A 111 -1.28 -12.94 11.67
N ASP A 112 -2.53 -13.40 11.61
CA ASP A 112 -2.96 -14.63 12.29
C ASP A 112 -2.34 -15.85 11.61
N LYS A 113 -2.40 -15.91 10.28
CA LYS A 113 -1.71 -16.99 9.52
C LYS A 113 -0.20 -16.95 9.70
N LEU A 114 0.38 -15.77 9.83
CA LEU A 114 1.81 -15.60 10.07
C LEU A 114 2.22 -16.18 11.43
N LEU A 115 1.39 -15.98 12.47
CA LEU A 115 1.59 -16.57 13.80
C LEU A 115 1.43 -18.09 13.79
N GLU A 116 0.37 -18.60 13.16
CA GLU A 116 0.13 -20.05 13.04
C GLU A 116 1.29 -20.74 12.32
N SER A 117 1.68 -20.20 11.17
CA SER A 117 2.79 -20.74 10.38
C SER A 117 4.12 -20.68 11.14
N HIS A 118 4.35 -19.63 11.93
CA HIS A 118 5.54 -19.55 12.79
C HIS A 118 5.57 -20.67 13.83
N ALA A 119 4.45 -20.92 14.51
CA ALA A 119 4.35 -21.96 15.52
C ALA A 119 4.63 -23.35 14.94
N GLU A 120 4.05 -23.65 13.77
CA GLU A 120 4.29 -24.90 13.04
C GLU A 120 5.76 -25.05 12.63
N LEU A 121 6.34 -24.01 12.01
CA LEU A 121 7.74 -24.03 11.58
C LEU A 121 8.71 -24.13 12.75
N LEU A 122 8.40 -23.52 13.90
CA LEU A 122 9.24 -23.59 15.08
C LEU A 122 9.28 -25.03 15.63
N GLU A 123 8.14 -25.71 15.65
CA GLU A 123 8.07 -27.12 16.05
C GLU A 123 8.83 -28.01 15.06
N GLU A 124 8.60 -27.85 13.74
CA GLU A 124 9.32 -28.63 12.72
C GLU A 124 10.84 -28.40 12.77
N THR A 125 11.26 -27.16 13.00
CA THR A 125 12.68 -26.80 13.14
C THR A 125 13.28 -27.41 14.39
N THR A 126 12.53 -27.40 15.50
CA THR A 126 12.93 -28.05 16.76
C THR A 126 13.09 -29.55 16.58
N GLN A 127 12.14 -30.20 15.90
CA GLN A 127 12.22 -31.63 15.57
C GLN A 127 13.40 -31.93 14.64
N LEU A 128 13.66 -31.08 13.65
CA LEU A 128 14.82 -31.19 12.76
C LEU A 128 16.13 -31.10 13.54
N PHE A 129 16.26 -30.16 14.49
CA PHE A 129 17.44 -30.06 15.34
C PHE A 129 17.60 -31.31 16.20
N LYS A 130 16.53 -31.78 16.87
CA LYS A 130 16.56 -32.96 17.75
C LYS A 130 16.98 -34.22 16.99
N ARG A 131 16.41 -34.49 15.81
CA ARG A 131 16.73 -35.67 14.99
C ARG A 131 18.10 -35.61 14.30
N THR A 132 18.70 -34.42 14.18
CA THR A 132 20.02 -34.29 13.55
C THR A 132 21.08 -34.91 14.47
N PRO A 133 21.93 -35.81 13.96
CA PRO A 133 23.02 -36.39 14.74
C PRO A 133 23.96 -35.31 15.31
N LYS A 134 24.21 -35.39 16.61
CA LYS A 134 25.06 -34.44 17.36
C LYS A 134 25.94 -35.22 18.34
N PHE A 135 27.09 -34.65 18.69
CA PHE A 135 27.96 -35.15 19.76
C PHE A 135 27.62 -34.50 21.09
N GLY A 136 27.96 -35.19 22.17
CA GLY A 136 27.86 -34.67 23.52
C GLY A 136 26.68 -35.25 24.28
N ASP A 137 26.53 -34.77 25.50
CA ASP A 137 25.41 -35.10 26.34
C ASP A 137 24.17 -34.29 25.94
N GLU A 138 23.01 -34.70 26.46
CA GLU A 138 21.76 -34.01 26.20
C GLU A 138 21.80 -32.57 26.74
N SER A 139 22.57 -32.28 27.79
CA SER A 139 22.64 -30.94 28.37
C SER A 139 23.22 -29.89 27.41
N VAL A 140 24.30 -30.22 26.68
CA VAL A 140 24.86 -29.31 25.67
C VAL A 140 23.90 -29.17 24.49
N SER A 141 23.30 -30.27 24.03
CA SER A 141 22.28 -30.24 22.97
C SER A 141 21.12 -29.31 23.32
N GLN A 142 20.63 -29.36 24.56
CA GLN A 142 19.55 -28.49 25.06
C GLN A 142 19.97 -27.01 25.12
N SER A 143 21.22 -26.71 25.48
CA SER A 143 21.73 -25.32 25.45
C SER A 143 21.72 -24.74 24.03
N TYR A 144 22.18 -25.52 23.05
CA TYR A 144 22.15 -25.12 21.64
C TYR A 144 20.72 -25.01 21.09
N LEU A 145 19.80 -25.89 21.52
CA LEU A 145 18.38 -25.78 21.20
C LEU A 145 17.77 -24.51 21.78
N GLY A 146 18.07 -24.15 23.04
CA GLY A 146 17.61 -22.91 23.65
C GLY A 146 18.13 -21.66 22.93
N ALA A 147 19.40 -21.68 22.52
CA ALA A 147 19.98 -20.61 21.70
C ALA A 147 19.33 -20.53 20.32
N LEU A 148 19.07 -21.67 19.66
CA LEU A 148 18.33 -21.74 18.39
C LEU A 148 16.95 -21.11 18.54
N THR A 149 16.15 -21.58 19.51
CA THR A 149 14.78 -21.09 19.71
C THR A 149 14.77 -19.58 19.98
N THR A 150 15.68 -19.08 20.82
CA THR A 150 15.81 -17.63 21.08
C THR A 150 16.10 -16.84 19.80
N ASP A 151 17.07 -17.29 18.99
CA ASP A 151 17.42 -16.63 17.73
C ASP A 151 16.23 -16.60 16.74
N LEU A 152 15.48 -17.69 16.64
CA LEU A 152 14.32 -17.79 15.75
C LEU A 152 13.15 -16.91 16.23
N LEU A 153 12.91 -16.85 17.55
CA LEU A 153 11.89 -15.99 18.15
C LEU A 153 12.21 -14.50 17.93
N MET A 154 13.46 -14.08 18.13
CA MET A 154 13.87 -12.70 17.85
C MET A 154 13.70 -12.36 16.36
N HIS A 155 14.05 -13.29 15.48
CA HIS A 155 13.86 -13.11 14.04
C HIS A 155 12.38 -12.95 13.68
N PHE A 156 11.51 -13.78 14.27
CA PHE A 156 10.06 -13.70 14.08
C PHE A 156 9.48 -12.40 14.62
N GLU A 157 9.84 -11.98 15.82
CA GLU A 157 9.36 -10.74 16.45
C GLU A 157 9.64 -9.53 15.54
N ARG A 158 10.83 -9.48 14.93
CA ARG A 158 11.18 -8.43 13.97
C ARG A 158 10.25 -8.41 12.76
N ILE A 159 9.97 -9.57 12.16
CA ILE A 159 9.05 -9.71 11.03
C ILE A 159 7.64 -9.30 11.45
N TYR A 160 7.16 -9.81 12.57
CA TYR A 160 5.81 -9.56 13.06
C TYR A 160 5.57 -8.07 13.30
N LYS A 161 6.51 -7.38 13.97
CA LYS A 161 6.43 -5.93 14.16
C LYS A 161 6.39 -5.16 12.85
N GLN A 162 7.13 -5.57 11.82
CA GLN A 162 7.10 -4.90 10.52
C GLN A 162 5.73 -5.01 9.85
N GLU A 163 5.13 -6.19 9.86
CA GLU A 163 3.80 -6.45 9.29
C GLU A 163 2.70 -5.72 10.07
N GLU A 164 2.78 -5.71 11.41
CA GLU A 164 1.84 -4.99 12.27
C GLU A 164 1.88 -3.47 12.00
N GLN A 165 3.09 -2.89 11.89
CA GLN A 165 3.24 -1.47 11.57
C GLN A 165 2.69 -1.14 10.19
N PHE A 166 2.91 -2.00 9.19
CA PHE A 166 2.32 -1.82 7.87
C PHE A 166 0.79 -1.79 7.93
N PHE A 167 0.18 -2.71 8.67
CA PHE A 167 -1.27 -2.78 8.83
C PHE A 167 -1.84 -1.52 9.52
N LEU A 168 -1.19 -1.04 10.58
CA LEU A 168 -1.61 0.19 11.27
C LEU A 168 -1.55 1.42 10.36
N ILE A 169 -0.49 1.54 9.56
CA ILE A 169 -0.33 2.64 8.60
C ILE A 169 -1.42 2.57 7.52
N GLU A 170 -1.70 1.39 6.97
CA GLU A 170 -2.71 1.24 5.92
C GLU A 170 -4.11 1.53 6.44
N LYS A 171 -4.44 1.06 7.66
CA LYS A 171 -5.69 1.39 8.34
C LYS A 171 -5.85 2.90 8.54
N GLY A 172 -4.79 3.58 8.98
CA GLY A 172 -4.80 5.03 9.14
C GLY A 172 -5.05 5.78 7.82
N LYS A 173 -4.43 5.33 6.73
CA LYS A 173 -4.67 5.88 5.38
C LYS A 173 -6.11 5.62 4.92
N ASP A 174 -6.66 4.45 5.18
CA ASP A 174 -8.06 4.13 4.85
C ASP A 174 -9.04 5.03 5.59
N GLU A 175 -8.85 5.23 6.88
CA GLU A 175 -9.66 6.15 7.67
C GLU A 175 -9.56 7.59 7.14
N GLN A 176 -8.37 8.04 6.76
CA GLN A 176 -8.19 9.35 6.13
C GLN A 176 -8.91 9.45 4.78
N ARG A 177 -8.75 8.45 3.90
CA ARG A 177 -9.44 8.37 2.60
C ARG A 177 -10.96 8.41 2.77
N GLN A 178 -11.49 7.75 3.80
CA GLN A 178 -12.93 7.78 4.11
C GLN A 178 -13.39 9.16 4.57
N ARG A 179 -12.62 9.82 5.45
CA ARG A 179 -12.93 11.19 5.91
C ARG A 179 -12.90 12.20 4.76
N GLU A 180 -11.92 12.10 3.86
CA GLU A 180 -11.83 12.95 2.67
C GLU A 180 -13.06 12.75 1.76
N ARG A 181 -13.46 11.50 1.50
CA ARG A 181 -14.66 11.18 0.73
C ARG A 181 -15.93 11.73 1.37
N GLU A 182 -16.06 11.62 2.68
CA GLU A 182 -17.22 12.13 3.42
C GLU A 182 -17.28 13.66 3.38
N THR A 183 -16.13 14.32 3.57
CA THR A 183 -16.02 15.77 3.47
C THR A 183 -16.38 16.26 2.07
N GLU A 184 -15.95 15.54 1.02
CA GLU A 184 -16.28 15.91 -0.35
C GLU A 184 -17.77 15.70 -0.68
N ARG A 185 -18.41 14.65 -0.13
CA ARG A 185 -19.87 14.48 -0.22
C ARG A 185 -20.60 15.65 0.41
N GLN A 186 -20.21 16.05 1.62
CA GLN A 186 -20.82 17.19 2.31
C GLN A 186 -20.64 18.49 1.51
N ARG A 187 -19.47 18.71 0.90
CA ARG A 187 -19.22 19.86 0.02
C ARG A 187 -20.12 19.82 -1.22
N GLU A 188 -20.29 18.66 -1.85
CA GLU A 188 -21.18 18.52 -2.99
C GLU A 188 -22.65 18.77 -2.62
N GLU A 189 -23.11 18.28 -1.46
CA GLU A 189 -24.45 18.58 -0.96
C GLU A 189 -24.66 20.08 -0.75
N VAL A 190 -23.69 20.78 -0.17
CA VAL A 190 -23.74 22.24 -0.01
C VAL A 190 -23.81 22.93 -1.38
N ARG A 191 -22.96 22.54 -2.34
CA ARG A 191 -22.97 23.08 -3.71
C ARG A 191 -24.33 22.86 -4.39
N GLN A 192 -24.97 21.71 -4.17
CA GLN A 192 -26.30 21.44 -4.73
C GLN A 192 -27.38 22.33 -4.10
N ARG A 193 -27.38 22.51 -2.78
CA ARG A 193 -28.32 23.42 -2.10
C ARG A 193 -28.13 24.86 -2.56
N GLU A 194 -26.89 25.31 -2.73
CA GLU A 194 -26.60 26.65 -3.25
C GLU A 194 -27.14 26.85 -4.66
N ARG A 195 -26.96 25.86 -5.56
CA ARG A 195 -27.54 25.89 -6.92
C ARG A 195 -29.06 25.91 -6.89
N GLU A 196 -29.67 25.17 -5.97
CA GLU A 196 -31.13 25.15 -5.80
C GLU A 196 -31.67 26.47 -5.27
N ILE A 197 -31.00 27.07 -4.28
CA ILE A 197 -31.34 28.42 -3.80
C ILE A 197 -31.20 29.45 -4.93
N HIS A 198 -30.13 29.37 -5.74
CA HIS A 198 -29.94 30.26 -6.88
C HIS A 198 -31.09 30.13 -7.88
N ARG A 199 -31.44 28.89 -8.24
CA ARG A 199 -32.54 28.59 -9.17
C ARG A 199 -33.87 29.12 -8.65
N VAL A 200 -34.21 28.88 -7.38
CA VAL A 200 -35.44 29.39 -6.77
C VAL A 200 -35.46 30.91 -6.77
N LYS A 201 -34.33 31.57 -6.45
CA LYS A 201 -34.23 33.03 -6.53
C LYS A 201 -34.40 33.57 -7.95
N GLU A 202 -33.87 32.88 -8.95
CA GLU A 202 -34.07 33.25 -10.37
C GLU A 202 -35.54 33.11 -10.78
N GLU A 203 -36.21 32.03 -10.36
CA GLU A 203 -37.65 31.83 -10.58
C GLU A 203 -38.50 32.90 -9.88
N GLU A 204 -38.20 33.20 -8.61
CA GLU A 204 -38.86 34.28 -7.85
C GLU A 204 -38.67 35.65 -8.53
N TRP A 205 -37.44 35.98 -8.93
CA TRP A 205 -37.13 37.23 -9.61
C TRP A 205 -37.83 37.34 -10.97
N ALA A 206 -37.95 36.24 -11.72
CA ALA A 206 -38.68 36.22 -12.98
C ALA A 206 -40.18 36.48 -12.80
N LEU A 207 -40.80 35.87 -11.78
CA LEU A 207 -42.21 36.11 -11.44
C LEU A 207 -42.46 37.55 -10.98
N GLU A 208 -41.56 38.11 -10.17
CA GLU A 208 -41.64 39.52 -9.73
C GLU A 208 -41.54 40.45 -10.94
N MET A 209 -40.59 40.21 -11.85
CA MET A 209 -40.43 40.97 -13.08
C MET A 209 -41.68 40.87 -13.99
N GLU A 210 -42.26 39.68 -14.15
CA GLU A 210 -43.50 39.50 -14.91
C GLU A 210 -44.66 40.29 -14.30
N SER A 211 -44.82 40.26 -12.98
CA SER A 211 -45.84 41.04 -12.27
C SER A 211 -45.61 42.55 -12.40
N GLU A 212 -44.35 43.00 -12.37
CA GLU A 212 -44.02 44.42 -12.58
C GLU A 212 -44.40 44.85 -14.00
N ILE A 213 -44.01 44.07 -15.03
CA ILE A 213 -44.35 44.33 -16.43
C ILE A 213 -45.87 44.37 -16.63
N GLU A 214 -46.61 43.44 -16.03
CA GLU A 214 -48.08 43.40 -16.10
C GLU A 214 -48.68 44.66 -15.46
N SER A 215 -48.19 45.06 -14.30
CA SER A 215 -48.64 46.29 -13.64
C SER A 215 -48.34 47.55 -14.45
N GLU A 216 -47.15 47.61 -15.09
CA GLU A 216 -46.78 48.72 -15.97
C GLU A 216 -47.70 48.78 -17.19
N TYR A 217 -48.00 47.64 -17.81
CA TYR A 217 -48.94 47.55 -18.92
C TYR A 217 -50.35 48.02 -18.53
N GLU A 218 -50.89 47.58 -17.40
CA GLU A 218 -52.19 48.03 -16.88
C GLU A 218 -52.21 49.54 -16.63
N THR A 219 -51.16 50.10 -16.04
CA THR A 219 -51.07 51.55 -15.82
C THR A 219 -51.01 52.32 -17.13
N GLN A 220 -50.31 51.79 -18.14
CA GLN A 220 -50.22 52.40 -19.45
C GLN A 220 -51.57 52.36 -20.19
N GLU A 221 -52.28 51.23 -20.14
CA GLU A 221 -53.63 51.10 -20.69
C GLU A 221 -54.61 52.09 -20.00
N ALA A 222 -54.54 52.21 -18.67
CA ALA A 222 -55.34 53.18 -17.92
C ALA A 222 -55.06 54.63 -18.34
N ILE A 223 -53.79 54.98 -18.61
CA ILE A 223 -53.40 56.29 -19.14
C ILE A 223 -54.01 56.51 -20.53
N GLU A 224 -53.92 55.53 -21.43
CA GLU A 224 -54.50 55.62 -22.78
C GLU A 224 -56.03 55.81 -22.74
N GLN A 225 -56.72 55.03 -21.90
CA GLN A 225 -58.17 55.19 -21.68
C GLN A 225 -58.50 56.59 -21.14
N MET A 226 -57.71 57.10 -20.20
CA MET A 226 -57.91 58.43 -19.65
C MET A 226 -57.66 59.52 -20.70
N GLN A 227 -56.64 59.37 -21.55
CA GLN A 227 -56.40 60.27 -22.68
C GLN A 227 -57.56 60.25 -23.69
N LEU A 228 -58.13 59.08 -23.97
CA LEU A 228 -59.31 58.94 -24.81
C LEU A 228 -60.52 59.66 -24.21
N ILE A 229 -60.77 59.48 -22.91
CA ILE A 229 -61.84 60.18 -22.17
C ILE A 229 -61.63 61.69 -22.22
N VAL A 230 -60.41 62.17 -21.97
CA VAL A 230 -60.06 63.60 -22.04
C VAL A 230 -60.31 64.14 -23.45
N SER A 231 -59.88 63.41 -24.48
CA SER A 231 -60.08 63.78 -25.89
C SER A 231 -61.56 63.83 -26.27
N LYS A 232 -62.35 62.84 -25.83
CA LYS A 232 -63.80 62.80 -26.01
C LYS A 232 -64.49 63.96 -25.29
N ARG A 233 -64.09 64.28 -24.06
CA ARG A 233 -64.58 65.45 -23.31
C ARG A 233 -64.23 66.77 -24.00
N GLN A 234 -63.01 66.91 -24.51
CA GLN A 234 -62.58 68.08 -25.28
C GLN A 234 -63.40 68.21 -26.58
N TRP A 235 -63.63 67.11 -27.29
CA TRP A 235 -64.48 67.07 -28.48
C TRP A 235 -65.93 67.47 -28.18
N ILE A 236 -66.53 66.94 -27.11
CA ILE A 236 -67.87 67.32 -26.64
C ILE A 236 -67.93 68.82 -26.29
N ARG A 237 -66.93 69.34 -25.56
CA ARG A 237 -66.83 70.78 -25.28
C ARG A 237 -66.77 71.61 -26.56
N LYS A 238 -66.04 71.16 -27.58
CA LYS A 238 -65.94 71.84 -28.87
C LYS A 238 -67.27 71.80 -29.63
N GLN A 239 -68.01 70.68 -29.59
CA GLN A 239 -69.37 70.55 -30.14
C GLN A 239 -70.38 71.47 -29.43
N ASN A 240 -70.40 71.47 -28.09
CA ASN A 240 -71.24 72.38 -27.30
C ASN A 240 -70.90 73.85 -27.54
N SER A 241 -69.61 74.18 -27.72
CA SER A 241 -69.18 75.52 -28.15
C SER A 241 -69.76 75.86 -29.54
N ARG A 242 -69.67 74.96 -30.53
CA ARG A 242 -70.26 75.18 -31.87
C ARG A 242 -71.78 75.34 -31.84
N LEU A 243 -72.49 74.57 -31.00
CA LEU A 243 -73.94 74.72 -30.78
C LEU A 243 -74.29 76.03 -30.07
N SER A 244 -73.46 76.48 -29.13
CA SER A 244 -73.57 77.79 -28.47
C SER A 244 -73.39 78.94 -29.48
N TRP A 245 -72.38 78.87 -30.35
CA TRP A 245 -72.18 79.82 -31.45
C TRP A 245 -73.34 79.81 -32.45
N ALA A 246 -73.89 78.65 -32.81
CA ALA A 246 -75.09 78.55 -33.65
C ALA A 246 -76.33 79.20 -32.98
N SER A 247 -76.49 79.04 -31.66
CA SER A 247 -77.55 79.72 -30.90
C SER A 247 -77.36 81.24 -30.82
N ILE A 248 -76.11 81.73 -30.76
CA ILE A 248 -75.80 83.17 -30.81
C ILE A 248 -76.11 83.74 -32.20
N VAL A 249 -75.73 83.03 -33.27
CA VAL A 249 -76.01 83.47 -34.66
C VAL A 249 -77.51 83.49 -34.96
N ILE A 250 -78.28 82.52 -34.45
CA ILE A 250 -79.76 82.53 -34.58
C ILE A 250 -80.39 83.70 -33.80
N LYS A 251 -79.84 84.08 -32.63
CA LYS A 251 -80.32 85.25 -31.86
C LYS A 251 -79.97 86.60 -32.49
N VAL A 252 -78.91 86.71 -33.28
CA VAL A 252 -78.47 87.99 -33.87
C VAL A 252 -79.24 88.36 -35.16
N ILE A 253 -79.91 87.41 -35.81
CA ILE A 253 -80.58 87.64 -37.11
C ILE A 253 -82.09 87.99 -36.95
N SER A 254 -82.63 88.06 -35.73
CA SER A 254 -84.03 88.53 -35.47
C SER A 254 -84.09 89.80 -34.60
N ILE A 255 -83.78 90.98 -35.19
CA ILE A 255 -84.67 92.15 -35.44
C ILE A 255 -85.63 92.63 -34.30
N PRO A 256 -85.98 93.95 -34.15
CA PRO A 256 -85.31 95.21 -34.52
C PRO A 256 -85.61 96.48 -33.62
N ILE A 257 -84.85 97.55 -33.86
CA ILE A 257 -85.27 98.97 -34.03
C ILE A 257 -86.53 99.45 -33.27
N GLY A 258 -86.32 100.15 -32.16
CA GLY A 258 -87.37 100.93 -31.49
C GLY A 258 -86.81 101.86 -30.41
N LEU A 259 -87.11 103.15 -30.54
CA LEU A 259 -87.03 104.17 -29.48
C LEU A 259 -85.66 104.79 -29.14
N TYR A 260 -84.99 105.27 -30.19
CA TYR A 260 -84.49 106.65 -30.20
C TYR A 260 -85.67 107.63 -30.01
N LEU A 261 -86.15 107.86 -28.78
CA LEU A 261 -87.23 108.85 -28.51
C LEU A 261 -87.45 109.14 -27.01
N LEU A 262 -86.43 109.54 -26.25
CA LEU A 262 -86.67 110.16 -24.92
C LEU A 262 -85.53 111.03 -24.36
N ILE A 263 -84.61 111.50 -25.21
CA ILE A 263 -83.59 112.52 -24.83
C ILE A 263 -84.05 113.95 -25.20
N ALA A 264 -85.29 114.12 -25.70
CA ALA A 264 -85.79 115.40 -26.23
C ALA A 264 -86.71 116.23 -25.30
N ILE A 265 -86.88 115.88 -24.02
CA ILE A 265 -87.67 116.70 -23.07
C ILE A 265 -86.77 117.02 -21.87
N LEU A 266 -85.98 118.10 -21.99
CA LEU A 266 -86.18 119.38 -21.30
C LEU A 266 -85.94 119.25 -19.78
N ARG A 267 -84.83 119.74 -19.22
CA ARG A 267 -84.45 121.16 -19.11
C ARG A 267 -85.57 122.01 -18.47
N LYS A 268 -85.82 121.82 -17.17
CA LYS A 268 -86.12 122.88 -16.20
C LYS A 268 -86.22 122.31 -14.77
N ALA A 269 -85.56 123.03 -13.84
CA ALA A 269 -85.42 122.81 -12.39
C ALA A 269 -84.30 121.84 -11.98
#